data_AF-A0A0K9PE59-F1
#
_entry.id   AF-A0A0K9PE59-F1
#
_cell.length_a   1.000
_cell.length_b   1.000
_cell.length_c   1.000
_cell.angle_alpha   90.00
_cell.angle_beta   90.00
_cell.angle_gamma   90.00
#
_symmetry.space_group_name_H-M   'P 1'
#
loop_
_entity.id
_entity.type
_entity.pdbx_description
1 polymer ?
#
loop_
_entity_poly.entity_id
_entity_poly.type
_entity_poly.pdbx_seq_one_letter_code
_entity_poly.pdbx_strand_id
1 'polypeptide(L)'
;MRKKTDSSVTNSTYLTLNEFNVDNILWVDEIDGLLSATNYIKGCKVIGVDCEWKPNYVKGSKPNKVSIMQIASDKRVLIFDLIKLYNDEPKTLDSCFKSIMHSPKILKLGYNLQCDLRELSRSYGDLEGFRYYEMVLDIQKLFKEASGGLSGLAEKILGAGLNKTRRNSNWEQRPLTQNQIEYAALDATVLIHIFHHVHGQSQTTGMKQENSNEWKSHIVFHTGSKQSKTLKNM
;
A
#
# COMPACT_ATOMS: atom_id res chain seq x y z
N MET A 1 9.52 30.69 -39.58
CA MET A 1 8.44 29.79 -39.11
C MET A 1 9.06 28.63 -38.35
N ARG A 2 9.01 28.64 -37.02
CA ARG A 2 9.49 27.53 -36.18
C ARG A 2 8.40 26.45 -36.15
N LYS A 3 8.69 25.26 -36.68
CA LYS A 3 7.84 24.08 -36.51
C LYS A 3 7.82 23.73 -35.02
N LYS A 4 6.63 23.79 -34.42
CA LYS A 4 6.36 23.17 -33.12
C LYS A 4 6.64 21.68 -33.25
N THR A 5 7.53 21.17 -32.41
CA THR A 5 7.69 19.74 -32.19
C THR A 5 6.48 19.28 -31.39
N ASP A 6 5.59 18.53 -32.06
CA ASP A 6 4.54 17.76 -31.40
C ASP A 6 5.18 16.84 -30.37
N SER A 7 4.81 17.02 -29.11
CA SER A 7 5.04 16.02 -28.07
C SER A 7 4.22 14.79 -28.44
N SER A 8 4.88 13.74 -28.92
CA SER A 8 4.27 12.43 -29.13
C SER A 8 3.70 11.95 -27.81
N VAL A 9 2.37 12.03 -27.66
CA VAL A 9 1.63 11.34 -26.61
C VAL A 9 1.84 9.85 -26.87
N THR A 10 2.76 9.23 -26.15
CA THR A 10 2.86 7.78 -26.11
C THR A 10 1.59 7.28 -25.45
N ASN A 11 0.64 6.74 -26.25
CA ASN A 11 -0.47 5.94 -25.74
C ASN A 11 0.12 4.70 -25.06
N SER A 12 0.53 4.83 -23.80
CA SER A 12 0.90 3.67 -23.00
C SER A 12 -0.37 2.91 -22.65
N THR A 13 -0.41 1.61 -22.94
CA THR A 13 -1.53 0.73 -22.58
C THR A 13 -1.69 0.60 -21.05
N TYR A 14 -0.64 0.92 -20.29
CA TYR A 14 -0.58 0.77 -18.83
C TYR A 14 0.00 2.01 -18.16
N LEU A 15 -0.41 2.24 -16.92
CA LEU A 15 0.17 3.28 -16.08
C LEU A 15 1.66 3.04 -15.83
N THR A 16 2.42 4.12 -15.69
CA THR A 16 3.85 4.09 -15.36
C THR A 16 4.17 5.08 -14.24
N LEU A 17 5.22 4.83 -13.46
CA LEU A 17 5.61 5.71 -12.36
C LEU A 17 5.94 7.15 -12.80
N ASN A 18 6.38 7.33 -14.04
CA ASN A 18 6.67 8.66 -14.60
C ASN A 18 5.44 9.56 -14.69
N GLU A 19 4.24 8.98 -14.78
CA GLU A 19 2.97 9.74 -14.83
C GLU A 19 2.61 10.34 -13.46
N PHE A 20 3.23 9.85 -12.39
CA PHE A 20 2.90 10.20 -11.01
C PHE A 20 3.94 11.12 -10.34
N ASN A 21 4.98 11.54 -11.05
CA ASN A 21 6.07 12.36 -10.51
C ASN A 21 6.64 11.80 -9.20
N VAL A 22 6.76 10.48 -9.09
CA VAL A 22 7.44 9.84 -7.95
C VAL A 22 8.92 10.20 -8.01
N ASP A 23 9.40 10.93 -7.00
CA ASP A 23 10.78 11.44 -6.96
C ASP A 23 11.79 10.29 -6.90
N ASN A 24 11.52 9.27 -6.10
CA ASN A 24 12.42 8.14 -5.87
C ASN A 24 11.68 6.88 -5.36
N ILE A 25 12.21 5.71 -5.74
CA ILE A 25 11.91 4.42 -5.12
C ILE A 25 13.09 4.05 -4.22
N LEU A 26 12.83 3.79 -2.94
CA LEU A 26 13.85 3.46 -1.95
C LEU A 26 13.68 2.00 -1.51
N TRP A 27 14.72 1.19 -1.73
CA TRP A 27 14.83 -0.14 -1.16
C TRP A 27 15.28 -0.03 0.30
N VAL A 28 14.58 -0.69 1.21
CA VAL A 28 14.81 -0.61 2.65
C VAL A 28 15.06 -2.00 3.20
N ASP A 29 16.33 -2.32 3.44
CA ASP A 29 16.76 -3.64 3.90
C ASP A 29 17.84 -3.60 4.99
N GLU A 30 18.15 -2.39 5.51
CA GLU A 30 19.09 -2.15 6.60
C GLU A 30 18.48 -1.24 7.68
N ILE A 31 19.03 -1.28 8.89
CA ILE A 31 18.46 -0.61 10.06
C ILE A 31 18.38 0.91 9.89
N ASP A 32 19.42 1.55 9.35
CA ASP A 32 19.45 3.01 9.14
C ASP A 32 18.42 3.43 8.07
N GLY A 33 18.26 2.61 7.04
CA GLY A 33 17.22 2.75 6.03
C GLY A 33 15.83 2.63 6.64
N LEU A 34 15.60 1.63 7.50
CA LEU A 34 14.33 1.40 8.18
C LEU A 34 13.95 2.58 9.09
N LEU A 35 14.90 3.09 9.88
CA LEU A 35 14.67 4.23 10.77
C LEU A 35 14.38 5.52 9.97
N SER A 36 15.15 5.77 8.90
CA SER A 36 14.95 6.93 8.02
C SER A 36 13.61 6.87 7.30
N ALA A 37 13.27 5.70 6.76
CA ALA A 37 11.98 5.41 6.14
C ALA A 37 10.82 5.65 7.11
N THR A 38 10.94 5.14 8.34
CA THR A 38 9.93 5.31 9.38
C THR A 38 9.71 6.78 9.73
N ASN A 39 10.78 7.55 9.90
CA ASN A 39 10.67 8.98 10.18
C ASN A 39 10.02 9.76 9.04
N TYR A 40 10.34 9.42 7.79
CA TYR A 40 9.69 10.00 6.62
C TYR A 40 8.18 9.69 6.63
N ILE A 41 7.79 8.41 6.78
CA ILE A 41 6.39 7.97 6.77
C ILE A 41 5.58 8.63 7.89
N LYS A 42 6.16 8.84 9.07
CA LYS A 42 5.51 9.54 10.18
C LYS A 42 5.16 11.01 9.87
N GLY A 43 5.83 11.61 8.89
CA GLY A 43 5.51 12.95 8.39
C GLY A 43 4.36 12.96 7.37
N CYS A 44 3.97 11.82 6.82
CA CYS A 44 2.89 11.69 5.84
C CYS A 44 1.51 11.64 6.51
N LYS A 45 0.50 12.27 5.89
CA LYS A 45 -0.89 12.18 6.34
C LYS A 45 -1.63 10.99 5.76
N VAL A 46 -1.27 10.61 4.54
CA VAL A 46 -1.87 9.52 3.75
C VAL A 46 -0.73 8.72 3.15
N ILE A 47 -0.83 7.39 3.21
CA ILE A 47 0.09 6.46 2.55
C ILE A 47 -0.67 5.36 1.82
N GLY A 48 -0.15 4.91 0.69
CA GLY A 48 -0.60 3.70 -0.01
C GLY A 48 0.21 2.50 0.45
N VAL A 49 -0.45 1.38 0.69
CA VAL A 49 0.16 0.16 1.22
C VAL A 49 -0.23 -1.03 0.36
N ASP A 50 0.76 -1.82 -0.02
CA ASP A 50 0.59 -3.10 -0.69
C ASP A 50 1.64 -4.12 -0.20
N CYS A 51 1.48 -5.40 -0.54
CA CYS A 51 2.39 -6.47 -0.14
C CYS A 51 2.57 -7.50 -1.25
N GLU A 52 3.76 -8.10 -1.31
CA GLU A 52 4.05 -9.15 -2.29
C GLU A 52 4.72 -10.37 -1.65
N TRP A 53 4.35 -11.56 -2.13
CA TRP A 53 4.92 -12.84 -1.70
C TRP A 53 4.97 -13.85 -2.83
N LYS A 54 5.95 -14.75 -2.76
CA LYS A 54 6.08 -15.83 -3.74
C LYS A 54 4.80 -16.67 -3.78
N PRO A 55 4.19 -16.89 -4.96
CA PRO A 55 3.03 -17.77 -5.09
C PRO A 55 3.35 -19.20 -4.67
N ASN A 56 2.36 -19.90 -4.12
CA ASN A 56 2.46 -21.32 -3.83
C ASN A 56 1.61 -22.13 -4.81
N TYR A 57 2.25 -22.95 -5.64
CA TYR A 57 1.57 -23.78 -6.65
C TYR A 57 1.35 -25.22 -6.19
N VAL A 58 1.93 -25.62 -5.06
CA VAL A 58 1.77 -26.97 -4.52
C VAL A 58 0.57 -27.00 -3.59
N LYS A 59 -0.38 -27.92 -3.84
CA LYS A 59 -1.58 -28.03 -3.01
C LYS A 59 -1.21 -28.55 -1.62
N GLY A 60 -1.63 -27.82 -0.58
CA GLY A 60 -1.44 -28.22 0.82
C GLY A 60 -0.07 -27.86 1.44
N SER A 61 0.85 -27.25 0.69
CA SER A 61 2.08 -26.74 1.27
C SER A 61 1.85 -25.51 2.14
N LYS A 62 2.76 -25.31 3.11
CA LYS A 62 2.75 -24.14 3.97
C LYS A 62 2.78 -22.86 3.10
N PRO A 63 1.92 -21.87 3.37
CA PRO A 63 1.92 -20.67 2.53
C PRO A 63 3.18 -19.83 2.80
N ASN A 64 3.75 -19.26 1.73
CA ASN A 64 4.99 -18.47 1.79
C ASN A 64 4.80 -17.21 2.62
N LYS A 65 5.88 -16.67 3.17
CA LYS A 65 5.83 -15.42 3.94
C LYS A 65 5.67 -14.22 3.01
N VAL A 66 5.08 -13.14 3.52
CA VAL A 66 5.17 -11.81 2.88
C VAL A 66 6.64 -11.47 2.67
N SER A 67 7.04 -11.21 1.43
CA SER A 67 8.45 -11.02 1.06
C SER A 67 8.85 -9.56 1.10
N ILE A 68 7.97 -8.68 0.63
CA ILE A 68 8.16 -7.23 0.66
C ILE A 68 6.83 -6.54 1.01
N MET A 69 6.95 -5.34 1.55
CA MET A 69 5.83 -4.42 1.75
C MET A 69 6.19 -3.08 1.13
N GLN A 70 5.26 -2.50 0.37
CA GLN A 70 5.45 -1.20 -0.26
C GLN A 70 4.64 -0.16 0.50
N ILE A 71 5.26 1.00 0.76
CA ILE A 71 4.60 2.17 1.32
C ILE A 71 4.85 3.36 0.40
N ALA A 72 3.80 3.83 -0.27
CA ALA A 72 3.83 5.00 -1.12
C ALA A 72 3.31 6.24 -0.38
N SER A 73 3.93 7.37 -0.67
CA SER A 73 3.45 8.73 -0.36
C SER A 73 3.27 9.49 -1.67
N ASP A 74 2.86 10.75 -1.62
CA ASP A 74 2.76 11.61 -2.82
C ASP A 74 4.06 11.76 -3.60
N LYS A 75 5.22 11.50 -2.97
CA LYS A 75 6.55 11.80 -3.54
C LYS A 75 7.49 10.61 -3.62
N ARG A 76 7.32 9.62 -2.75
CA ARG A 76 8.29 8.53 -2.58
C ARG A 76 7.58 7.21 -2.37
N VAL A 77 8.20 6.17 -2.90
CA VAL A 77 7.85 4.78 -2.59
C VAL A 77 8.99 4.16 -1.80
N LEU A 78 8.65 3.51 -0.69
CA LEU A 78 9.58 2.75 0.13
C LEU A 78 9.20 1.27 0.01
N ILE A 79 10.15 0.42 -0.38
CA ILE A 79 9.96 -1.02 -0.49
C ILE A 79 10.80 -1.70 0.58
N PHE A 80 10.13 -2.28 1.58
CA PHE A 80 10.75 -2.93 2.72
C PHE A 80 11.03 -4.39 2.42
N ASP A 81 12.27 -4.82 2.55
CA ASP A 81 12.65 -6.24 2.54
C ASP A 81 12.30 -6.89 3.89
N LEU A 82 11.06 -7.35 4.01
CA LEU A 82 10.58 -7.92 5.28
C LEU A 82 11.27 -9.23 5.64
N ILE A 83 11.84 -9.97 4.67
CA ILE A 83 12.58 -11.20 4.96
C ILE A 83 13.89 -10.84 5.67
N LYS A 84 14.68 -9.94 5.09
CA LYS A 84 15.97 -9.53 5.66
C LYS A 84 15.79 -8.77 6.97
N LEU A 85 14.94 -7.74 6.98
CA LEU A 85 14.72 -6.90 8.17
C LEU A 85 14.20 -7.70 9.38
N TYR A 86 13.36 -8.72 9.15
CA TYR A 86 12.88 -9.57 10.24
C TYR A 86 13.96 -10.49 10.80
N ASN A 87 14.84 -11.02 9.94
CA ASN A 87 15.92 -11.89 10.38
C ASN A 87 17.00 -11.11 11.13
N ASP A 88 17.32 -9.91 10.66
CA ASP A 88 18.41 -9.11 11.20
C ASP A 88 17.96 -8.32 12.44
N GLU A 89 16.81 -7.64 12.38
CA GLU A 89 16.40 -6.63 13.36
C GLU A 89 14.90 -6.67 13.74
N PRO A 90 14.36 -7.82 14.19
CA PRO A 90 12.91 -8.01 14.37
C PRO A 90 12.29 -7.05 15.39
N LYS A 91 13.00 -6.68 16.45
CA LYS A 91 12.51 -5.74 17.48
C LYS A 91 12.40 -4.31 16.95
N THR A 92 13.40 -3.88 16.18
CA THR A 92 13.41 -2.56 15.55
C THR A 92 12.33 -2.50 14.47
N LEU A 93 12.21 -3.56 13.66
CA LEU A 93 11.13 -3.73 12.69
C LEU A 93 9.75 -3.59 13.35
N ASP A 94 9.50 -4.29 14.46
CA ASP A 94 8.24 -4.19 15.21
C ASP A 94 7.98 -2.77 15.70
N SER A 95 8.97 -2.13 16.32
CA SER A 95 8.84 -0.75 16.83
C SER A 95 8.50 0.24 15.72
N CYS A 96 9.17 0.12 14.56
CA CYS A 96 8.92 0.94 13.39
C CYS A 96 7.50 0.75 12.88
N PHE A 97 7.07 -0.49 12.63
CA PHE A 97 5.73 -0.76 12.13
C PHE A 97 4.62 -0.46 13.14
N LYS A 98 4.85 -0.61 14.45
CA LYS A 98 3.95 -0.08 15.48
C LYS A 98 3.73 1.42 15.31
N SER A 99 4.82 2.18 15.16
CA SER A 99 4.75 3.64 15.03
C SER A 99 4.01 4.12 13.77
N ILE A 100 3.95 3.29 12.73
CA ILE A 100 3.26 3.56 11.47
C ILE A 100 1.82 3.05 11.52
N MET A 101 1.65 1.75 11.77
CA MET A 101 0.37 1.04 11.66
C MET A 101 -0.60 1.45 12.77
N HIS A 102 -0.12 1.70 13.98
CA HIS A 102 -0.97 2.08 15.12
C HIS A 102 -1.27 3.59 15.14
N SER A 103 -0.63 4.38 14.27
CA SER A 103 -0.80 5.83 14.29
C SER A 103 -2.21 6.25 13.82
N PRO A 104 -2.99 6.98 14.65
CA PRO A 104 -4.26 7.57 14.22
C PRO A 104 -4.07 8.80 13.33
N LYS A 105 -2.83 9.25 13.12
CA LYS A 105 -2.51 10.45 12.32
C LYS A 105 -2.22 10.15 10.86
N ILE A 106 -2.05 8.87 10.52
CA ILE A 106 -1.68 8.41 9.19
C ILE A 106 -2.82 7.55 8.67
N LEU A 107 -3.44 7.97 7.56
CA LEU A 107 -4.40 7.16 6.81
C LEU A 107 -3.64 6.17 5.92
N LYS A 108 -3.92 4.87 6.09
CA LYS A 108 -3.36 3.80 5.27
C LYS A 108 -4.39 3.40 4.24
N LEU A 109 -4.06 3.61 2.97
CA LEU A 109 -4.85 3.15 1.84
C LEU A 109 -4.34 1.78 1.40
N GLY A 110 -5.24 0.89 1.02
CA GLY A 110 -4.90 -0.35 0.34
C GLY A 110 -6.06 -0.84 -0.51
N TYR A 111 -5.87 -1.92 -1.26
CA TYR A 111 -6.92 -2.54 -2.05
C TYR A 111 -7.06 -4.00 -1.62
N ASN A 112 -8.18 -4.36 -1.00
CA ASN A 112 -8.34 -5.64 -0.30
C ASN A 112 -7.27 -5.84 0.81
N LEU A 113 -6.85 -4.73 1.45
CA LEU A 113 -5.72 -4.67 2.39
C LEU A 113 -5.87 -5.61 3.59
N GLN A 114 -7.10 -5.96 3.94
CA GLN A 114 -7.36 -6.91 5.01
C GLN A 114 -6.74 -8.29 4.73
N CYS A 115 -6.60 -8.66 3.45
CA CYS A 115 -5.90 -9.87 3.07
C CYS A 115 -4.39 -9.75 3.34
N ASP A 116 -3.77 -8.64 2.96
CA ASP A 116 -2.34 -8.39 3.21
C ASP A 116 -2.01 -8.35 4.71
N LEU A 117 -2.83 -7.66 5.50
CA LEU A 117 -2.67 -7.59 6.96
C LEU A 117 -2.75 -8.99 7.61
N ARG A 118 -3.63 -9.86 7.11
CA ARG A 118 -3.70 -11.25 7.56
C ARG A 118 -2.44 -12.03 7.17
N GLU A 119 -1.94 -11.86 5.95
CA GLU A 119 -0.72 -12.53 5.50
C GLU A 119 0.52 -12.03 6.26
N LEU A 120 0.61 -10.73 6.56
CA LEU A 120 1.64 -10.14 7.42
C LEU A 120 1.59 -10.75 8.83
N SER A 121 0.43 -10.74 9.48
CA SER A 121 0.25 -11.35 10.81
C SER A 121 0.53 -12.86 10.82
N ARG A 122 0.28 -13.57 9.72
CA ARG A 122 0.62 -15.00 9.60
C ARG A 122 2.12 -15.22 9.41
N SER A 123 2.79 -14.33 8.69
CA SER A 123 4.22 -14.42 8.36
C SER A 123 5.13 -14.06 9.54
N TYR A 124 4.67 -13.11 10.35
CA TYR A 124 5.43 -12.41 11.39
C TYR A 124 4.58 -12.22 12.66
N GLY A 125 3.94 -13.29 13.14
CA GLY A 125 2.91 -13.23 14.18
C GLY A 125 3.40 -12.81 15.57
N ASP A 126 4.71 -12.74 15.76
CA ASP A 126 5.39 -12.17 16.93
C ASP A 126 5.51 -10.64 16.86
N LEU A 127 5.34 -10.02 15.69
CA LEU A 127 5.37 -8.58 15.53
C LEU A 127 3.96 -7.98 15.69
N GLU A 128 3.73 -7.31 16.81
CA GLU A 128 2.48 -6.60 17.08
C GLU A 128 2.22 -5.44 16.10
N GLY A 129 3.28 -4.89 15.48
CA GLY A 129 3.20 -3.88 14.43
C GLY A 129 2.38 -4.33 13.20
N PHE A 130 2.28 -5.64 12.97
CA PHE A 130 1.45 -6.22 11.90
C PHE A 130 0.13 -6.81 12.38
N ARG A 131 -0.09 -6.86 13.70
CA ARG A 131 -1.34 -7.40 14.28
C ARG A 131 -2.36 -6.31 14.51
N TYR A 132 -1.94 -5.13 14.96
CA TYR A 132 -2.82 -4.02 15.28
C TYR A 132 -2.61 -2.86 14.31
N TYR A 133 -3.68 -2.13 14.02
CA TYR A 133 -3.67 -1.02 13.08
C TYR A 133 -4.84 -0.09 13.31
N GLU A 134 -4.65 1.18 12.98
CA GLU A 134 -5.69 2.21 13.00
C GLU A 134 -5.75 2.92 11.65
N MET A 135 -6.82 3.67 11.38
CA MET A 135 -6.90 4.53 10.19
C MET A 135 -6.63 3.80 8.88
N VAL A 136 -7.19 2.60 8.71
CA VAL A 136 -7.08 1.83 7.46
C VAL A 136 -8.32 2.04 6.60
N LEU A 137 -8.13 2.45 5.36
CA LEU A 137 -9.17 2.58 4.35
C LEU A 137 -8.89 1.63 3.19
N ASP A 138 -9.79 0.67 3.01
CA ASP A 138 -9.77 -0.20 1.83
C ASP A 138 -10.49 0.50 0.68
N ILE A 139 -9.71 0.91 -0.32
CA ILE A 139 -10.20 1.63 -1.50
C ILE A 139 -11.24 0.80 -2.26
N GLN A 140 -11.18 -0.53 -2.20
CA GLN A 140 -12.18 -1.39 -2.84
C GLN A 140 -13.59 -1.11 -2.30
N LYS A 141 -13.73 -0.76 -1.02
CA LYS A 141 -15.04 -0.50 -0.39
C LYS A 141 -15.72 0.76 -0.93
N LEU A 142 -14.92 1.70 -1.46
CA LEU A 142 -15.43 2.92 -2.08
C LEU A 142 -15.99 2.67 -3.49
N PHE A 143 -15.66 1.53 -4.11
CA PHE A 143 -15.99 1.22 -5.51
C PHE A 143 -16.54 -0.21 -5.66
N LYS A 144 -17.71 -0.46 -5.05
CA LYS A 144 -18.36 -1.78 -5.02
C LYS A 144 -18.63 -2.42 -6.39
N GLU A 145 -18.62 -1.63 -7.47
CA GLU A 145 -18.90 -2.07 -8.83
C GLU A 145 -17.65 -2.22 -9.72
N ALA A 146 -16.44 -2.01 -9.18
CA ALA A 146 -15.23 -2.15 -9.97
C ALA A 146 -14.91 -3.63 -10.26
N SER A 147 -14.95 -4.03 -11.53
CA SER A 147 -14.45 -5.32 -12.00
C SER A 147 -12.94 -5.24 -12.29
N GLY A 148 -12.24 -6.37 -12.28
CA GLY A 148 -10.83 -6.44 -12.72
C GLY A 148 -9.74 -6.12 -11.68
N GLY A 149 -10.12 -5.92 -10.41
CA GLY A 149 -9.18 -5.65 -9.30
C GLY A 149 -8.67 -4.21 -9.30
N LEU A 150 -7.56 -3.95 -8.59
CA LEU A 150 -6.94 -2.61 -8.53
C LEU A 150 -6.65 -2.04 -9.92
N SER A 151 -6.21 -2.88 -10.86
CA SER A 151 -5.99 -2.47 -12.25
C SER A 151 -7.25 -1.99 -12.96
N GLY A 152 -8.40 -2.65 -12.76
CA GLY A 152 -9.65 -2.22 -13.39
C GLY A 152 -10.19 -0.95 -12.76
N LEU A 153 -9.96 -0.79 -11.45
CA LEU A 153 -10.26 0.46 -10.76
C LEU A 153 -9.37 1.61 -11.24
N ALA A 154 -8.06 1.36 -11.40
CA ALA A 154 -7.11 2.33 -11.94
C ALA A 154 -7.50 2.74 -13.37
N GLU A 155 -7.90 1.79 -14.22
CA GLU A 155 -8.38 2.10 -15.58
C GLU A 155 -9.63 2.99 -15.54
N LYS A 156 -10.59 2.68 -14.68
CA LYS A 156 -11.82 3.47 -14.52
C LYS A 156 -11.57 4.90 -14.04
N ILE A 157 -10.60 5.12 -13.15
CA ILE A 157 -10.40 6.41 -12.47
C ILE A 157 -9.26 7.23 -13.10
N LEU A 158 -8.16 6.58 -13.46
CA LEU A 158 -6.93 7.19 -13.96
C LEU A 158 -6.77 7.04 -15.48
N GLY A 159 -7.66 6.29 -16.15
CA GLY A 159 -7.70 6.16 -17.61
C GLY A 159 -6.81 5.06 -18.20
N ALA A 160 -6.00 4.39 -17.39
CA ALA A 160 -5.20 3.23 -17.80
C ALA A 160 -5.05 2.21 -16.66
N GLY A 161 -4.89 0.94 -17.02
CA GLY A 161 -4.73 -0.16 -16.06
C GLY A 161 -3.30 -0.37 -15.58
N LEU A 162 -3.11 -1.39 -14.75
CA LEU A 162 -1.81 -1.84 -14.24
C LEU A 162 -1.30 -3.05 -15.03
N ASN A 163 0.00 -3.09 -15.28
CA ASN A 163 0.62 -4.23 -15.93
C ASN A 163 0.73 -5.43 -14.97
N LYS A 164 -0.10 -6.45 -15.14
CA LYS A 164 -0.20 -7.62 -14.22
C LYS A 164 0.91 -8.67 -14.39
N THR A 165 1.90 -8.48 -15.26
CA THR A 165 2.88 -9.52 -15.63
C THR A 165 3.81 -9.94 -14.48
N ARG A 166 3.90 -9.15 -13.40
CA ARG A 166 4.78 -9.45 -12.25
C ARG A 166 4.05 -9.89 -10.99
N ARG A 167 2.71 -9.87 -10.95
CA ARG A 167 1.90 -10.29 -9.79
C ARG A 167 2.29 -11.67 -9.23
N ASN A 168 2.60 -12.62 -10.12
CA ASN A 168 2.95 -13.99 -9.75
C ASN A 168 4.45 -14.27 -9.84
N SER A 169 5.30 -13.32 -9.41
CA SER A 169 6.76 -13.46 -9.47
C SER A 169 7.34 -14.22 -8.26
N ASN A 170 8.61 -14.65 -8.37
CA ASN A 170 9.37 -15.07 -7.20
C ASN A 170 9.81 -13.83 -6.39
N TRP A 171 8.97 -13.39 -5.46
CA TRP A 171 9.23 -12.22 -4.61
C TRP A 171 10.24 -12.46 -3.48
N GLU A 172 10.67 -13.71 -3.27
CA GLU A 172 11.78 -14.07 -2.36
C GLU A 172 13.15 -13.89 -3.03
N GLN A 173 13.19 -13.72 -4.36
CA GLN A 173 14.46 -13.55 -5.09
C GLN A 173 15.20 -12.30 -4.60
N ARG A 174 16.52 -12.40 -4.42
CA ARG A 174 17.41 -11.25 -4.17
C ARG A 174 18.61 -11.29 -5.13
N PRO A 175 18.95 -10.16 -5.78
CA PRO A 175 18.16 -8.92 -5.85
C PRO A 175 16.85 -9.12 -6.63
N LEU A 176 15.84 -8.29 -6.35
CA LEU A 176 14.66 -8.18 -7.21
C LEU A 176 15.06 -7.54 -8.55
N THR A 177 14.37 -7.92 -9.61
CA THR A 177 14.55 -7.28 -10.91
C THR A 177 13.95 -5.87 -10.94
N GLN A 178 14.44 -5.01 -11.83
CA GLN A 178 13.90 -3.66 -12.00
C GLN A 178 12.38 -3.67 -12.26
N ASN A 179 11.90 -4.59 -13.11
CA ASN A 179 10.46 -4.73 -13.38
C ASN A 179 9.64 -5.12 -12.14
N GLN A 180 10.20 -5.89 -11.21
CA GLN A 180 9.53 -6.22 -9.95
C GLN A 180 9.45 -5.00 -9.04
N ILE A 181 10.52 -4.22 -8.97
CA ILE A 181 10.57 -2.97 -8.18
C ILE A 181 9.54 -1.97 -8.70
N GLU A 182 9.50 -1.75 -10.02
CA GLU A 182 8.55 -0.82 -10.65
C GLU A 182 7.10 -1.27 -10.48
N TYR A 183 6.83 -2.56 -10.69
CA TYR A 183 5.51 -3.13 -10.45
C TYR A 183 5.04 -2.89 -9.01
N ALA A 184 5.86 -3.30 -8.05
CA ALA A 184 5.56 -3.19 -6.62
C ALA A 184 5.35 -1.73 -6.21
N ALA A 185 6.17 -0.82 -6.73
CA ALA A 185 6.04 0.60 -6.45
C ALA A 185 4.75 1.19 -7.02
N LEU A 186 4.35 0.76 -8.21
CA LEU A 186 3.15 1.25 -8.88
C LEU A 186 1.89 0.82 -8.13
N ASP A 187 1.79 -0.43 -7.67
CA ASP A 187 0.62 -0.96 -6.96
C ASP A 187 0.32 -0.14 -5.67
N ALA A 188 1.34 0.31 -4.94
CA ALA A 188 1.15 1.20 -3.80
C ALA A 188 0.87 2.67 -4.22
N THR A 189 1.52 3.16 -5.28
CA THR A 189 1.40 4.56 -5.73
C THR A 189 -0.02 4.87 -6.22
N VAL A 190 -0.62 3.99 -7.02
CA VAL A 190 -1.93 4.24 -7.61
C VAL A 190 -3.04 4.39 -6.57
N LEU A 191 -2.90 3.80 -5.38
CA LEU A 191 -3.85 3.98 -4.27
C LEU A 191 -3.96 5.45 -3.86
N ILE A 192 -2.83 6.15 -3.75
CA ILE A 192 -2.76 7.57 -3.42
C ILE A 192 -3.47 8.40 -4.51
N HIS A 193 -3.17 8.13 -5.77
CA HIS A 193 -3.73 8.89 -6.89
C HIS A 193 -5.22 8.64 -7.10
N ILE A 194 -5.69 7.40 -6.92
CA ILE A 194 -7.12 7.07 -6.92
C ILE A 194 -7.82 7.86 -5.81
N PHE A 195 -7.29 7.83 -4.59
CA PHE A 195 -7.87 8.54 -3.46
C PHE A 195 -7.93 10.06 -3.70
N HIS A 196 -6.84 10.66 -4.19
CA HIS A 196 -6.80 12.09 -4.49
C HIS A 196 -7.71 12.48 -5.65
N HIS A 197 -7.84 11.66 -6.69
CA HIS A 197 -8.76 11.94 -7.80
C HIS A 197 -10.20 12.04 -7.28
N VAL A 198 -10.60 11.09 -6.44
CA VAL A 198 -11.94 10.99 -5.87
C VAL A 198 -12.21 12.16 -4.91
N HIS A 199 -11.20 12.55 -4.13
CA HIS A 199 -11.30 13.69 -3.22
C HIS A 199 -11.21 15.05 -3.90
N GLY A 200 -10.42 15.18 -4.97
CA GLY A 200 -10.19 16.43 -5.70
C GLY A 200 -11.37 16.81 -6.60
N GLN A 201 -12.00 15.83 -7.27
CA GLN A 201 -13.20 16.03 -8.09
C GLN A 201 -14.40 16.56 -7.28
N SER A 202 -14.42 16.32 -5.96
CA SER A 202 -15.44 16.86 -5.05
C SER A 202 -15.47 18.39 -4.96
N GLN A 203 -14.46 19.10 -5.51
CA GLN A 203 -14.41 20.57 -5.50
C GLN A 203 -14.68 21.25 -6.86
N THR A 204 -14.67 20.52 -7.99
CA THR A 204 -14.65 21.15 -9.33
C THR A 204 -15.82 20.82 -10.24
N THR A 205 -16.63 19.78 -9.99
CA THR A 205 -17.78 19.45 -10.84
C THR A 205 -19.07 19.44 -10.03
N GLY A 206 -20.04 20.29 -10.42
CA GLY A 206 -21.38 20.38 -9.83
C GLY A 206 -22.27 19.15 -10.09
N MET A 207 -21.70 17.94 -10.11
CA MET A 207 -22.44 16.69 -10.08
C MET A 207 -22.93 16.44 -8.66
N LYS A 208 -24.18 15.97 -8.55
CA LYS A 208 -24.93 15.86 -7.29
C LYS A 208 -24.13 15.10 -6.24
N GLN A 209 -23.99 15.81 -5.13
CA GLN A 209 -23.32 15.47 -3.90
C GLN A 209 -24.04 14.32 -3.18
N GLU A 210 -23.48 13.12 -3.25
CA GLU A 210 -23.61 12.16 -2.17
C GLU A 210 -22.21 11.93 -1.59
N ASN A 211 -22.00 12.48 -0.39
CA ASN A 211 -20.96 12.13 0.57
C ASN A 211 -19.50 12.57 0.36
N SER A 212 -19.19 13.85 0.69
CA SER A 212 -17.79 14.30 0.89
C SER A 212 -17.06 13.65 2.09
N ASN A 213 -17.74 12.82 2.89
CA ASN A 213 -17.20 12.16 4.09
C ASN A 213 -17.56 10.67 4.23
N GLU A 214 -18.25 10.02 3.28
CA GLU A 214 -18.66 8.59 3.44
C GLU A 214 -17.49 7.64 3.49
N TRP A 215 -16.36 7.97 2.87
CA TRP A 215 -15.17 7.15 3.02
C TRP A 215 -14.72 7.02 4.49
N LYS A 216 -15.01 8.01 5.35
CA LYS A 216 -14.66 7.95 6.79
C LYS A 216 -15.43 6.85 7.52
N SER A 217 -16.65 6.52 7.10
CA SER A 217 -17.41 5.40 7.69
C SER A 217 -16.83 4.03 7.32
N HIS A 218 -15.95 3.99 6.32
CA HIS A 218 -15.26 2.78 5.86
C HIS A 218 -13.87 2.61 6.49
N ILE A 219 -13.43 3.56 7.33
CA ILE A 219 -12.17 3.46 8.07
C ILE A 219 -12.29 2.36 9.13
N VAL A 220 -11.30 1.48 9.16
CA VAL A 220 -11.20 0.36 10.10
C VAL A 220 -10.04 0.56 11.07
N PHE A 221 -10.22 0.03 12.27
CA PHE A 221 -9.20 -0.13 13.30
C PHE A 221 -9.27 -1.55 13.86
N HIS A 222 -8.12 -2.12 14.21
CA HIS A 222 -7.99 -3.36 14.94
C HIS A 222 -7.02 -3.14 16.09
N THR A 223 -7.55 -3.06 17.30
CA THR A 223 -6.79 -2.82 18.52
C THR A 223 -6.75 -4.09 19.36
N GLY A 224 -5.61 -4.35 20.00
CA GLY A 224 -5.52 -5.41 21.00
C GLY A 224 -6.34 -4.99 22.20
N SER A 225 -7.44 -5.68 22.47
CA SER A 225 -8.23 -5.41 23.67
C SER A 225 -7.33 -5.61 24.91
N LYS A 226 -7.17 -4.54 25.70
CA LYS A 226 -7.01 -4.73 27.15
C LYS A 226 -8.24 -5.54 27.58
N GLN A 227 -8.03 -6.68 28.22
CA GLN A 227 -9.10 -7.46 28.84
C GLN A 227 -10.06 -6.51 29.55
N SER A 228 -11.33 -6.52 29.15
CA SER A 228 -12.40 -5.98 29.97
C SER A 228 -12.43 -6.81 31.24
N LYS A 229 -11.75 -6.34 32.30
CA LYS A 229 -12.10 -6.75 33.66
C LYS A 229 -13.48 -6.16 33.90
N THR A 230 -14.49 -6.99 33.72
CA THR A 230 -15.83 -6.75 34.23
C THR A 230 -15.68 -6.35 35.69
N LEU A 231 -15.98 -5.09 36.00
CA LEU A 231 -16.31 -4.66 37.34
C LEU A 231 -17.54 -5.47 37.76
N LYS A 232 -17.30 -6.61 38.41
CA LYS A 232 -18.29 -7.19 39.32
C LYS A 232 -18.35 -6.24 40.52
N ASN A 233 -19.35 -5.37 40.52
CA ASN A 233 -19.83 -4.71 41.72
C ASN A 233 -21.34 -4.99 41.84
N MET A 234 -21.68 -5.45 43.05
CA MET A 234 -22.98 -5.88 43.59
C MET A 234 -23.44 -7.29 43.18
#